data_AF-A0A9E5AM54-F1
#
_entry.id   AF-A0A9E5AM54-F1
#
_cell.length_a   1.000
_cell.length_b   1.000
_cell.length_c   1.000
_cell.angle_alpha   90.00
_cell.angle_beta   90.00
_cell.angle_gamma   90.00
#
_symmetry.space_group_name_H-M   'P 1'
#
loop_
_entity.id
_entity.type
_entity.pdbx_description
1 polymer ?
#
loop_
_entity_poly.entity_id
_entity_poly.type
_entity_poly.pdbx_seq_one_letter_code
_entity_poly.pdbx_strand_id
1 'polypeptide(L)'
;MQPRHFTHIVFAFVCGLYFALLQFSYFFLMEAFLTSQYLSYFIALFFWLCGFLVGLKLKREDLFVRLLIVGVIAYYVTWWMTRLAPFHSMLYMIAAICSVGSGMLAGYFFPFMSKRFQPIRSLLFHENNGFLLGILIALKASIYCGSLFLAWAPLLGAALVVASGVVHPRTTTALSSS
;
A
#
# COMPACT_ATOMS: atom_id res chain seq x y z
N MET A 1 15.90 24.56 1.95
CA MET A 1 14.65 23.76 2.06
C MET A 1 14.26 23.69 3.53
N GLN A 2 13.02 24.02 3.89
CA GLN A 2 12.55 23.79 5.27
C GLN A 2 12.55 22.27 5.56
N PRO A 3 13.06 21.81 6.71
CA PRO A 3 13.24 20.39 7.00
C PRO A 3 11.93 19.57 6.90
N ARG A 4 10.78 20.19 7.18
CA ARG A 4 9.45 19.56 7.06
C ARG A 4 9.09 19.16 5.63
N HIS A 5 9.53 19.93 4.63
CA HIS A 5 9.23 19.64 3.22
C HIS A 5 9.91 18.35 2.76
N PHE A 6 11.14 18.11 3.21
CA PHE A 6 11.90 16.91 2.87
C PHE A 6 11.27 15.65 3.45
N THR A 7 10.87 15.67 4.73
CA THR A 7 10.25 14.51 5.41
C THR A 7 9.01 14.03 4.67
N HIS A 8 8.17 14.95 4.22
CA HIS A 8 6.95 14.57 3.52
C HIS A 8 7.20 14.07 2.08
N ILE A 9 8.23 14.56 1.39
CA ILE A 9 8.66 13.99 0.10
C ILE A 9 9.09 12.53 0.30
N VAL A 10 9.93 12.27 1.30
CA VAL A 10 10.38 10.91 1.63
C VAL A 10 9.19 10.03 1.98
N PHE A 11 8.25 10.53 2.78
CA PHE A 11 7.03 9.79 3.12
C PHE A 11 6.19 9.45 1.88
N ALA A 12 5.98 10.41 0.98
CA ALA A 12 5.22 10.17 -0.26
C ALA A 12 5.90 9.11 -1.14
N PHE A 13 7.22 9.19 -1.29
CA PHE A 13 8.02 8.21 -2.01
C PHE A 13 7.92 6.81 -1.38
N VAL A 14 8.05 6.71 -0.05
CA VAL A 14 7.98 5.42 0.67
C VAL A 14 6.57 4.82 0.61
N CYS A 15 5.52 5.65 0.65
CA CYS A 15 4.15 5.18 0.44
C CYS A 15 3.96 4.58 -0.97
N GLY A 16 4.43 5.27 -2.01
CA GLY A 16 4.38 4.74 -3.38
C GLY A 16 5.13 3.42 -3.51
N LEU A 17 6.34 3.33 -2.92
CA LEU A 17 7.12 2.10 -2.85
C LEU A 17 6.31 0.97 -2.20
N TYR A 18 5.70 1.22 -1.03
CA TYR A 18 4.87 0.25 -0.34
C TYR A 18 3.65 -0.18 -1.16
N PHE A 19 2.95 0.74 -1.83
CA PHE A 19 1.79 0.41 -2.67
C PHE A 19 2.18 -0.52 -3.81
N ALA A 20 3.29 -0.25 -4.50
CA ALA A 20 3.81 -1.13 -5.53
C ALA A 20 4.18 -2.51 -4.97
N LEU A 21 4.94 -2.56 -3.87
CA LEU A 21 5.34 -3.84 -3.26
C LEU A 21 4.13 -4.68 -2.86
N LEU A 22 3.12 -4.10 -2.22
CA LEU A 22 1.92 -4.80 -1.79
C LEU A 22 1.09 -5.27 -2.99
N GLN A 23 0.86 -4.39 -3.97
CA GLN A 23 0.09 -4.72 -5.17
C GLN A 23 0.74 -5.84 -5.99
N PHE A 24 2.06 -5.77 -6.22
CA PHE A 24 2.79 -6.81 -6.94
C PHE A 24 2.92 -8.10 -6.12
N SER A 25 2.96 -8.01 -4.78
CA SER A 25 2.90 -9.20 -3.93
C SER A 25 1.57 -9.94 -4.09
N TYR A 26 0.44 -9.23 -4.22
CA TYR A 26 -0.85 -9.87 -4.56
C TYR A 26 -0.81 -10.54 -5.93
N PHE A 27 -0.28 -9.84 -6.94
CA PHE A 27 -0.16 -10.36 -8.30
C PHE A 27 0.66 -11.66 -8.34
N PHE A 28 1.90 -11.64 -7.83
CA PHE A 28 2.77 -12.82 -7.82
C PHE A 28 2.25 -13.94 -6.92
N LEU A 29 1.59 -13.61 -5.80
CA LEU A 29 0.96 -14.62 -4.95
C LEU A 29 -0.13 -15.38 -5.71
N MET A 30 -0.98 -14.69 -6.47
CA MET A 30 -2.00 -15.36 -7.28
C MET A 30 -1.39 -16.10 -8.48
N GLU A 31 -0.38 -15.54 -9.12
CA GLU A 31 0.36 -16.22 -10.20
C GLU A 31 0.98 -17.54 -9.72
N ALA A 32 1.53 -17.58 -8.51
CA ALA A 32 2.16 -18.77 -7.95
C ALA A 32 1.17 -19.88 -7.51
N PHE A 33 -0.06 -19.54 -7.10
CA PHE A 33 -0.96 -20.48 -6.41
C PHE A 33 -2.35 -20.69 -7.05
N LEU A 34 -2.74 -19.92 -8.07
CA LEU A 34 -4.11 -19.94 -8.60
C LEU A 34 -4.21 -20.26 -10.10
N THR A 35 -3.67 -19.43 -11.01
CA THR A 35 -3.76 -19.68 -12.48
C THR A 35 -2.98 -18.66 -13.34
N SER A 36 -3.12 -18.79 -14.66
CA SER A 36 -2.54 -17.99 -15.76
C SER A 36 -2.47 -16.47 -15.54
N GLN A 37 -1.43 -15.89 -16.13
CA GLN A 37 -0.92 -14.54 -15.86
C GLN A 37 -1.96 -13.42 -15.95
N TYR A 38 -2.87 -13.47 -16.93
CA TYR A 38 -3.73 -12.33 -17.25
C TYR A 38 -4.89 -12.13 -16.27
N LEU A 39 -5.56 -13.21 -15.84
CA LEU A 39 -6.73 -13.09 -14.98
C LEU A 39 -6.33 -12.65 -13.56
N SER A 40 -5.25 -13.22 -13.03
CA SER A 40 -4.68 -12.87 -11.72
C SER A 40 -4.31 -11.39 -11.64
N TYR A 41 -3.64 -10.87 -12.68
CA TYR A 41 -3.32 -9.45 -12.79
C TYR A 41 -4.58 -8.59 -12.80
N PHE A 42 -5.55 -8.93 -13.64
CA PHE A 42 -6.79 -8.17 -13.79
C PHE A 42 -7.56 -8.10 -12.47
N ILE A 43 -7.72 -9.24 -11.76
CA ILE A 43 -8.41 -9.29 -10.47
C ILE A 43 -7.66 -8.45 -9.43
N ALA A 44 -6.34 -8.62 -9.29
CA ALA A 44 -5.55 -7.85 -8.33
C ALA A 44 -5.74 -6.35 -8.54
N LEU A 45 -5.50 -5.89 -9.77
CA LEU A 45 -5.52 -4.49 -10.15
C LEU A 45 -6.94 -3.90 -10.08
N PHE A 46 -7.94 -4.57 -10.63
CA PHE A 46 -9.30 -4.06 -10.69
C PHE A 46 -9.87 -3.85 -9.28
N PHE A 47 -9.76 -4.86 -8.41
CA PHE A 47 -10.27 -4.76 -7.04
C PHE A 47 -9.43 -3.80 -6.17
N TRP A 48 -8.12 -3.71 -6.42
CA TRP A 48 -7.30 -2.67 -5.81
C TRP A 48 -7.81 -1.27 -6.18
N LEU A 49 -8.12 -1.03 -7.45
CA LEU A 49 -8.69 0.24 -7.92
C LEU A 49 -10.07 0.52 -7.31
N CYS A 50 -10.91 -0.50 -7.11
CA CYS A 50 -12.15 -0.34 -6.35
C CYS A 50 -11.87 0.13 -4.91
N GLY A 51 -10.91 -0.49 -4.23
CA GLY A 51 -10.46 -0.08 -2.90
C GLY A 51 -9.95 1.36 -2.89
N PHE A 52 -9.13 1.72 -3.87
CA PHE A 52 -8.62 3.07 -4.09
C PHE A 52 -9.76 4.11 -4.19
N LEU A 53 -10.78 3.85 -5.00
CA LEU A 53 -11.94 4.74 -5.14
C LEU A 53 -12.71 4.89 -3.82
N VAL A 54 -12.82 3.83 -3.01
CA VAL A 54 -13.41 3.90 -1.67
C VAL A 54 -12.54 4.77 -0.75
N GLY A 55 -11.22 4.56 -0.78
CA GLY A 55 -10.25 5.31 0.01
C GLY A 55 -10.31 6.82 -0.21
N LEU A 56 -10.51 7.27 -1.46
CA LEU A 56 -10.66 8.68 -1.81
C LEU A 56 -11.84 9.38 -1.12
N LYS A 57 -12.89 8.63 -0.77
CA LYS A 57 -14.09 9.17 -0.12
C LYS A 57 -13.96 9.27 1.40
N LEU A 58 -12.91 8.71 1.99
CA LEU A 58 -12.68 8.73 3.44
C LEU A 58 -12.05 10.07 3.86
N LYS A 59 -12.71 10.80 4.76
CA LYS A 59 -12.29 12.15 5.19
C LYS A 59 -11.67 12.23 6.58
N ARG A 60 -11.75 11.15 7.36
CA ARG A 60 -11.26 11.08 8.76
C ARG A 60 -9.75 11.04 8.79
N GLU A 61 -9.08 11.77 9.68
CA GLU A 61 -7.61 11.90 9.71
C GLU A 61 -6.89 10.78 10.49
N ASP A 62 -7.63 10.01 11.30
CA ASP A 62 -7.11 8.94 12.16
C ASP A 62 -7.04 7.57 11.48
N LEU A 63 -7.44 7.49 10.19
CA LEU A 63 -7.59 6.22 9.48
C LEU A 63 -6.31 5.71 8.84
N PHE A 64 -5.27 6.54 8.66
CA PHE A 64 -4.07 6.13 7.90
C PHE A 64 -3.45 4.83 8.43
N VAL A 65 -3.10 4.80 9.72
CA VAL A 65 -2.46 3.64 10.36
C VAL A 65 -3.42 2.45 10.41
N ARG A 66 -4.72 2.69 10.62
CA ARG A 66 -5.72 1.61 10.63
C ARG A 66 -5.83 0.95 9.26
N LEU A 67 -5.87 1.75 8.19
CA LEU A 67 -5.91 1.25 6.81
C LEU A 67 -4.59 0.55 6.42
N LEU A 68 -3.45 1.02 6.92
CA LEU A 68 -2.17 0.31 6.77
C LEU A 68 -2.23 -1.08 7.40
N ILE A 69 -2.68 -1.18 8.65
CA ILE A 69 -2.86 -2.47 9.35
C ILE A 69 -3.85 -3.37 8.61
N VAL A 70 -4.99 -2.83 8.19
CA VAL A 70 -6.00 -3.57 7.42
C VAL A 70 -5.40 -4.13 6.12
N GLY A 71 -4.63 -3.33 5.37
CA GLY A 71 -4.00 -3.80 4.13
C GLY A 71 -2.98 -4.92 4.37
N VAL A 72 -2.12 -4.78 5.40
CA VAL A 72 -1.14 -5.81 5.76
C VAL A 72 -1.84 -7.10 6.19
N ILE A 73 -2.86 -7.01 7.08
CA ILE A 73 -3.62 -8.18 7.53
C ILE A 73 -4.34 -8.83 6.34
N ALA A 74 -4.99 -8.05 5.48
CA ALA A 74 -5.69 -8.56 4.31
C ALA A 74 -4.75 -9.33 3.37
N TYR A 75 -3.51 -8.86 3.20
CA TYR A 75 -2.50 -9.59 2.45
C TYR A 75 -2.16 -10.92 3.10
N TYR A 76 -1.84 -10.94 4.39
CA TYR A 76 -1.45 -12.17 5.08
C TYR A 76 -2.58 -13.18 5.21
N VAL A 77 -3.84 -12.73 5.32
CA VAL A 77 -5.01 -13.61 5.20
C VAL A 77 -5.01 -14.30 3.83
N THR A 78 -4.80 -13.55 2.75
CA THR A 78 -4.73 -14.13 1.40
C THR A 78 -3.56 -15.10 1.28
N TRP A 79 -2.37 -14.70 1.73
CA TRP A 79 -1.15 -15.53 1.71
C TRP A 79 -1.28 -16.83 2.51
N TRP A 80 -1.95 -16.78 3.66
CA TRP A 80 -2.20 -17.97 4.48
C TRP A 80 -3.22 -18.90 3.81
N MET A 81 -4.31 -18.35 3.28
CA MET A 81 -5.35 -19.13 2.59
C MET A 81 -4.80 -19.81 1.33
N THR A 82 -3.97 -19.14 0.53
CA THR A 82 -3.37 -19.73 -0.68
C THR A 82 -2.42 -20.89 -0.37
N ARG A 83 -1.82 -20.89 0.83
CA ARG A 83 -0.99 -22.01 1.31
C ARG A 83 -1.80 -23.19 1.84
N LEU A 84 -2.95 -22.94 2.45
CA LEU A 84 -3.81 -24.00 3.00
C LEU A 84 -4.58 -24.76 1.91
N ALA A 85 -5.03 -24.06 0.86
CA ALA A 85 -5.86 -24.65 -0.20
C ALA A 85 -5.41 -24.17 -1.59
N PRO A 86 -4.19 -24.51 -2.05
CA PRO A 86 -3.68 -24.05 -3.34
C PRO A 86 -4.60 -24.47 -4.48
N PHE A 87 -4.69 -23.64 -5.53
CA PHE A 87 -5.52 -23.84 -6.73
C PHE A 87 -7.04 -23.86 -6.50
N HIS A 88 -7.52 -23.50 -5.31
CA HIS A 88 -8.96 -23.45 -5.03
C HIS A 88 -9.61 -22.16 -5.59
N SER A 89 -10.72 -22.29 -6.33
CA SER A 89 -11.37 -21.16 -7.01
C SER A 89 -11.88 -20.06 -6.07
N MET A 90 -12.33 -20.40 -4.86
CA MET A 90 -12.74 -19.41 -3.86
C MET A 90 -11.64 -18.42 -3.46
N LEU A 91 -10.36 -18.76 -3.68
CA LEU A 91 -9.25 -17.88 -3.37
C LEU A 91 -9.25 -16.61 -4.26
N TYR A 92 -9.84 -16.62 -5.46
CA TYR A 92 -10.02 -15.40 -6.26
C TYR A 92 -10.90 -14.38 -5.54
N MET A 93 -12.01 -14.86 -4.95
CA MET A 93 -12.95 -14.00 -4.23
C MET A 93 -12.30 -13.44 -2.96
N ILE A 94 -11.56 -14.27 -2.23
CA ILE A 94 -10.82 -13.84 -1.03
C ILE A 94 -9.76 -12.80 -1.42
N ALA A 95 -8.93 -13.08 -2.42
CA ALA A 95 -7.91 -12.16 -2.89
C ALA A 95 -8.50 -10.84 -3.40
N ALA A 96 -9.65 -10.87 -4.09
CA ALA A 96 -10.37 -9.69 -4.53
C ALA A 96 -10.81 -8.81 -3.35
N ILE A 97 -11.51 -9.37 -2.36
CA ILE A 97 -11.97 -8.64 -1.17
C ILE A 97 -10.79 -8.07 -0.39
N CYS A 98 -9.74 -8.86 -0.20
CA CYS A 98 -8.54 -8.42 0.50
C CYS A 98 -7.76 -7.34 -0.28
N SER A 99 -7.72 -7.43 -1.61
CA SER A 99 -7.14 -6.40 -2.48
C SER A 99 -7.90 -5.07 -2.40
N VAL A 100 -9.23 -5.10 -2.31
CA VAL A 100 -10.04 -3.90 -2.02
C VAL A 100 -9.60 -3.28 -0.70
N GLY A 101 -9.54 -4.07 0.38
CA GLY A 101 -9.13 -3.58 1.70
C GLY A 101 -7.75 -2.95 1.72
N SER A 102 -6.81 -3.54 0.97
CA SER A 102 -5.45 -3.02 0.80
C SER A 102 -5.38 -1.73 -0.03
N GLY A 103 -6.11 -1.67 -1.14
CA GLY A 103 -6.16 -0.52 -2.04
C GLY A 103 -6.79 0.73 -1.42
N MET A 104 -7.60 0.58 -0.35
CA MET A 104 -8.20 1.71 0.37
C MET A 104 -7.15 2.68 0.92
N LEU A 105 -6.00 2.19 1.39
CA LEU A 105 -4.94 3.08 1.89
C LEU A 105 -4.36 3.96 0.78
N ALA A 106 -4.12 3.38 -0.42
CA ALA A 106 -3.60 4.13 -1.56
C ALA A 106 -4.57 5.23 -2.00
N GLY A 107 -5.88 4.97 -1.97
CA GLY A 107 -6.89 5.99 -2.22
C GLY A 107 -6.91 7.08 -1.16
N TYR A 108 -6.87 6.68 0.10
CA TYR A 108 -6.93 7.58 1.25
C TYR A 108 -5.67 8.46 1.41
N PHE A 109 -4.53 8.02 0.87
CA PHE A 109 -3.27 8.77 0.88
C PHE A 109 -3.42 10.17 0.28
N PHE A 110 -4.21 10.34 -0.78
CA PHE A 110 -4.39 11.65 -1.44
C PHE A 110 -5.10 12.68 -0.56
N PRO A 111 -6.31 12.44 -0.02
CA PRO A 111 -6.93 13.33 0.96
C PRO A 111 -6.09 13.56 2.22
N PHE A 112 -5.32 12.55 2.65
CA PHE A 112 -4.45 12.66 3.83
C PHE A 112 -3.28 13.63 3.60
N MET A 113 -2.67 13.61 2.42
CA MET A 113 -1.51 14.43 2.08
C MET A 113 -1.83 15.77 1.42
N SER A 114 -2.98 15.92 0.75
CA SER A 114 -3.37 17.16 0.04
C SER A 114 -3.45 18.38 0.95
N LYS A 115 -3.77 18.18 2.24
CA LYS A 115 -3.76 19.23 3.27
C LYS A 115 -2.35 19.72 3.63
N ARG A 116 -1.32 18.93 3.34
CA ARG A 116 0.07 19.17 3.73
C ARG A 116 0.98 19.52 2.55
N PHE A 117 0.56 19.21 1.32
CA PHE A 117 1.32 19.40 0.09
C PHE A 117 0.59 20.30 -0.89
N GLN A 118 1.16 21.47 -1.15
CA GLN A 118 0.79 22.34 -2.27
C GLN A 118 2.08 22.74 -3.00
N PRO A 119 2.22 22.46 -4.31
CA PRO A 119 1.22 21.90 -5.22
C PRO A 119 1.12 20.36 -5.19
N ILE A 120 -0.09 19.82 -5.42
CA ILE A 120 -0.38 18.37 -5.48
C ILE A 120 0.48 17.63 -6.52
N ARG A 121 0.89 18.32 -7.60
CA ARG A 121 1.74 17.74 -8.65
C ARG A 121 3.07 17.20 -8.12
N SER A 122 3.69 17.89 -7.16
CA SER A 122 4.96 17.44 -6.57
C SER A 122 4.76 16.18 -5.72
N LEU A 123 3.66 16.09 -4.97
CA LEU A 123 3.29 14.91 -4.19
C LEU A 123 3.15 13.67 -5.10
N LEU A 124 2.36 13.81 -6.17
CA LEU A 124 2.16 12.74 -7.16
C LEU A 124 3.47 12.32 -7.82
N PHE A 125 4.36 13.27 -8.12
CA PHE A 125 5.65 12.95 -8.73
C PHE A 125 6.51 12.06 -7.82
N HIS A 126 6.62 12.38 -6.54
CA HIS A 126 7.43 11.60 -5.61
C HIS A 126 6.82 10.24 -5.28
N GLU A 127 5.50 10.18 -5.10
CA GLU A 127 4.79 8.92 -4.90
C GLU A 127 4.92 8.00 -6.13
N ASN A 128 4.71 8.52 -7.35
CA ASN A 128 4.90 7.75 -8.58
C ASN A 128 6.34 7.24 -8.76
N ASN A 129 7.36 8.05 -8.41
CA ASN A 129 8.75 7.60 -8.47
C ASN A 129 9.02 6.45 -7.49
N GLY A 130 8.45 6.52 -6.29
CA GLY A 130 8.50 5.44 -5.32
C GLY A 130 7.80 4.18 -5.81
N PHE A 131 6.62 4.34 -6.41
CA PHE A 131 5.86 3.25 -7.03
C PHE A 131 6.65 2.57 -8.16
N LEU A 132 7.23 3.35 -9.07
CA LEU A 132 8.07 2.82 -10.15
C LEU A 132 9.28 2.04 -9.63
N LEU A 133 9.98 2.58 -8.63
CA LEU A 133 11.07 1.85 -7.97
C LEU A 133 10.56 0.55 -7.32
N GLY A 134 9.39 0.60 -6.68
CA GLY A 134 8.76 -0.56 -6.05
C GLY A 134 8.43 -1.66 -7.04
N ILE A 135 7.99 -1.32 -8.26
CA ILE A 135 7.80 -2.29 -9.35
C ILE A 135 9.13 -2.98 -9.69
N LEU A 136 10.20 -2.20 -9.90
CA LEU A 136 11.52 -2.75 -10.24
C LEU A 136 12.06 -3.67 -9.14
N ILE A 137 11.89 -3.26 -7.88
CA ILE A 137 12.27 -4.07 -6.72
C ILE A 137 11.41 -5.34 -6.65
N ALA A 138 10.10 -5.23 -6.81
CA ALA A 138 9.19 -6.37 -6.75
C ALA A 138 9.51 -7.41 -7.82
N LEU A 139 9.74 -6.97 -9.07
CA LEU A 139 10.14 -7.84 -10.18
C LEU A 139 11.48 -8.52 -9.92
N LYS A 140 12.50 -7.75 -9.51
CA LYS A 140 13.83 -8.31 -9.25
C LYS A 140 13.78 -9.29 -8.06
N ALA A 141 13.12 -8.89 -6.98
CA ALA A 141 13.04 -9.71 -5.76
C ALA A 141 12.15 -10.95 -5.94
N SER A 142 11.10 -10.90 -6.77
CA SER A 142 10.31 -12.10 -7.06
C SER A 142 11.13 -13.15 -7.81
N ILE A 143 12.05 -12.73 -8.70
CA ILE A 143 12.97 -13.64 -9.41
C ILE A 143 14.00 -14.25 -8.47
N TYR A 144 14.70 -13.43 -7.67
CA TYR A 144 15.83 -13.93 -6.87
C TYR A 144 15.44 -14.48 -5.49
N CYS A 145 14.37 -13.96 -4.88
CA CYS A 145 13.95 -14.32 -3.51
C CYS A 145 12.63 -15.11 -3.47
N GLY A 146 11.84 -15.13 -4.56
CA GLY A 146 10.62 -15.93 -4.70
C GLY A 146 9.68 -15.81 -3.51
N SER A 147 9.47 -16.92 -2.81
CA SER A 147 8.55 -17.00 -1.66
C SER A 147 8.95 -16.11 -0.47
N LEU A 148 10.25 -15.83 -0.26
CA LEU A 148 10.71 -14.93 0.80
C LEU A 148 10.27 -13.51 0.54
N PHE A 149 10.32 -13.07 -0.71
CA PHE A 149 9.80 -11.75 -1.11
C PHE A 149 8.31 -11.65 -0.80
N LEU A 150 7.50 -12.64 -1.21
CA LEU A 150 6.06 -12.65 -0.94
C LEU A 150 5.76 -12.62 0.57
N ALA A 151 6.51 -13.38 1.37
CA ALA A 151 6.29 -13.46 2.80
C ALA A 151 6.62 -12.15 3.54
N TRP A 152 7.61 -11.37 3.10
CA TRP A 152 8.14 -10.25 3.88
C TRP A 152 7.97 -8.87 3.26
N ALA A 153 7.81 -8.75 1.94
CA ALA A 153 7.80 -7.44 1.28
C ALA A 153 6.66 -6.51 1.76
N PRO A 154 5.41 -6.99 1.94
CA PRO A 154 4.34 -6.16 2.51
C PRO A 154 4.66 -5.64 3.92
N LEU A 155 5.21 -6.47 4.79
CA LEU A 155 5.57 -6.08 6.15
C LEU A 155 6.74 -5.09 6.17
N LEU A 156 7.79 -5.35 5.39
CA LEU A 156 8.94 -4.45 5.27
C LEU A 156 8.52 -3.09 4.71
N GLY A 157 7.69 -3.08 3.67
CA GLY A 157 7.13 -1.85 3.12
C GLY A 157 6.31 -1.08 4.15
N ALA A 158 5.43 -1.75 4.90
CA ALA A 158 4.66 -1.12 5.96
C ALA A 158 5.55 -0.56 7.09
N ALA A 159 6.60 -1.30 7.48
CA ALA A 159 7.58 -0.84 8.46
C ALA A 159 8.32 0.43 7.98
N LEU A 160 8.68 0.49 6.69
CA LEU A 160 9.26 1.70 6.09
C LEU A 160 8.27 2.88 6.10
N VAL A 161 6.98 2.65 5.83
CA VAL A 161 5.96 3.71 5.93
C VAL A 161 5.87 4.23 7.36
N VAL A 162 5.85 3.35 8.37
CA VAL A 162 5.80 3.76 9.78
C VAL A 162 7.08 4.52 10.18
N ALA A 163 8.25 4.05 9.75
CA ALA A 163 9.53 4.69 10.04
C ALA A 163 9.69 6.06 9.34
N SER A 164 9.22 6.20 8.10
CA SER A 164 9.24 7.46 7.35
C SER A 164 8.17 8.44 7.82
N GLY A 165 7.04 7.91 8.31
CA GLY A 165 5.91 8.65 8.86
C GLY A 165 6.12 9.11 10.29
N VAL A 166 7.35 9.56 10.63
CA VAL A 166 7.77 10.10 11.93
C VAL A 166 6.57 10.61 12.72
N VAL A 167 6.27 9.86 13.77
CA VAL A 167 5.49 10.21 14.96
C VAL A 167 5.57 11.71 15.21
N HIS A 168 4.68 12.47 14.59
CA HIS A 168 4.37 13.83 14.98
C HIS A 168 2.91 13.79 15.40
N PRO A 169 2.62 13.35 16.64
CA PRO A 169 1.40 13.80 17.28
C PRO A 169 1.35 15.31 17.08
N ARG A 170 0.21 15.80 16.58
CA ARG A 170 -0.11 17.22 16.67
C ARG A 170 0.17 17.60 18.12
N THR A 171 1.23 18.34 18.38
CA THR A 171 1.32 19.13 19.59
C THR A 171 0.17 20.11 19.45
N THR A 172 -0.94 19.74 20.07
CA THR A 172 -2.10 20.58 20.30
C THR A 172 -1.64 21.71 21.22
N THR A 173 -0.91 22.69 20.68
CA THR A 173 -0.77 24.00 21.32
C THR A 173 -2.07 24.76 21.08
N ALA A 174 -3.15 24.24 21.66
CA ALA A 174 -4.36 24.98 21.99
C ALA A 174 -4.21 25.41 23.47
N LEU A 175 -3.18 26.18 23.75
CA LEU A 175 -2.95 26.84 25.04
C LEU A 175 -2.34 28.21 24.74
N SER A 176 -3.20 29.20 24.49
CA SER A 176 -3.04 30.64 24.82
C SER A 176 -3.94 31.52 23.95
N SER A 177 -5.24 31.45 24.21
CA SER A 177 -6.12 32.61 23.97
C SER A 177 -7.17 32.61 25.08
N SER A 178 -6.70 32.99 26.26
CA SER A 178 -7.48 33.42 27.42
C SER A 178 -6.77 34.63 27.98
#